data_AF-A0AAU0R6X4-F1
#
_entry.id   AF-A0AAU0R6X4-F1
#
_cell.length_a   1.000
_cell.length_b   1.000
_cell.length_c   1.000
_cell.angle_alpha   90.00
_cell.angle_beta   90.00
_cell.angle_gamma   90.00
#
_symmetry.space_group_name_H-M   'P 1'
#
loop_
_entity.id
_entity.type
_entity.pdbx_description
1 polymer ?
#
loop_
_entity_poly.entity_id
_entity_poly.type
_entity_poly.pdbx_seq_one_letter_code
_entity_poly.pdbx_strand_id
1 'polypeptide(L)'
;MSNFLGAGHYKIRPRFIRVPPVLILGETGTGKEKIASSIHNLSLRKGKPFIKLNCAALPASLIESELFGHEKGAFTGAHEKRTGIFERADTGTLFLEQQKKKHTEESVIKTIAENERDYIITILKKCNGRIWGPGAAAEILNLPPSTLKSKMKKLGIKKEYMQ
;
A
#
# COMPACT_ATOMS: atom_id res chain seq x y z
N MET A 1 2.02 30.73 -21.05
CA MET A 1 1.27 29.66 -20.35
C MET A 1 2.28 28.60 -19.97
N SER A 2 2.93 28.77 -18.82
CA SER A 2 4.15 28.05 -18.47
C SER A 2 4.07 27.47 -17.06
N ASN A 3 4.50 26.22 -16.98
CA ASN A 3 5.10 25.54 -15.81
C ASN A 3 4.17 24.68 -14.95
N PHE A 4 3.87 23.50 -15.49
CA PHE A 4 3.71 22.27 -14.72
C PHE A 4 5.09 21.61 -14.59
N LEU A 5 5.83 21.89 -13.52
CA LEU A 5 7.08 21.18 -13.14
C LEU A 5 7.43 21.50 -11.68
N GLY A 6 6.63 20.98 -10.76
CA GLY A 6 6.99 20.88 -9.35
C GLY A 6 7.96 19.72 -9.14
N ALA A 7 9.19 19.85 -9.63
CA ALA A 7 10.28 18.96 -9.25
C ALA A 7 10.61 19.23 -7.78
N GLY A 8 10.03 18.41 -6.88
CA GLY A 8 10.39 18.37 -5.47
C GLY A 8 11.86 17.99 -5.34
N HIS A 9 12.73 19.00 -5.29
CA HIS A 9 14.16 18.82 -5.02
C HIS A 9 14.32 18.52 -3.52
N TYR A 10 14.16 17.24 -3.15
CA TYR A 10 14.51 16.78 -1.82
C TYR A 10 16.03 16.90 -1.63
N LYS A 11 16.48 18.03 -1.06
CA LYS A 11 17.90 18.29 -0.78
C LYS A 11 18.30 17.56 0.50
N ILE A 12 18.45 16.24 0.42
CA ILE A 12 19.10 15.46 1.49
C ILE A 12 20.55 15.94 1.53
N ARG A 13 20.96 16.69 2.57
CA ARG A 13 22.37 17.06 2.77
C ARG A 13 23.09 15.84 3.35
N PRO A 14 23.95 15.13 2.60
CA PRO A 14 24.66 13.99 3.15
C PRO A 14 25.80 14.53 4.03
N ARG A 15 25.57 14.56 5.34
CA ARG A 15 26.61 14.80 6.33
C ARG A 15 26.82 13.52 7.13
N PHE A 16 27.34 12.47 6.48
CA PHE A 16 27.51 11.18 7.16
C PHE A 16 28.85 10.50 6.85
N ILE A 17 29.58 10.21 7.92
CA ILE A 17 30.43 9.03 8.05
C ILE A 17 29.63 7.85 7.48
N ARG A 18 30.18 7.14 6.47
CA ARG A 18 29.50 6.04 5.76
C ARG A 18 29.19 4.88 6.72
N VAL A 19 28.04 4.93 7.38
CA VAL A 19 27.46 3.77 8.05
C VAL A 19 26.43 3.19 7.08
N PRO A 20 26.60 1.95 6.59
CA PRO A 20 25.64 1.35 5.69
C PRO A 20 24.30 1.11 6.40
N PRO A 21 23.18 1.14 5.67
CA PRO A 21 21.88 0.72 6.22
C PRO A 21 21.95 -0.75 6.66
N VAL A 22 21.32 -1.07 7.78
CA VAL A 22 21.24 -2.43 8.33
C VAL A 22 19.88 -3.03 8.01
N LEU A 23 19.86 -4.21 7.38
CA LEU A 23 18.65 -4.98 7.14
C LEU A 23 18.49 -6.05 8.23
N ILE A 24 17.38 -6.01 8.96
CA ILE A 24 17.05 -7.01 9.99
C ILE A 24 15.98 -7.95 9.42
N LEU A 25 16.35 -9.21 9.23
CA LEU A 25 15.46 -10.26 8.73
C LEU A 25 14.96 -11.14 9.88
N GLY A 26 13.74 -11.65 9.74
CA GLY A 26 13.13 -12.56 10.70
C GLY A 26 11.62 -12.60 10.59
N GLU A 27 11.00 -13.62 11.17
CA GLU A 27 9.55 -13.82 11.16
C GLU A 27 8.81 -12.73 11.97
N THR A 28 7.50 -12.58 11.75
CA THR A 28 6.66 -11.65 12.52
C THR A 28 6.68 -12.03 14.00
N GLY A 29 6.80 -11.04 14.89
CA GLY A 29 6.79 -11.27 16.34
C GLY A 29 8.15 -11.67 16.96
N THR A 30 9.22 -11.81 16.17
CA THR A 30 10.56 -12.18 16.67
C THR A 30 11.33 -11.05 17.36
N GLY A 31 10.69 -9.89 17.60
CA GLY A 31 11.31 -8.79 18.35
C GLY A 31 12.40 -8.02 17.59
N LYS A 32 12.33 -7.95 16.25
CA LYS A 32 13.25 -7.18 15.39
C LYS A 32 13.45 -5.73 15.85
N GLU A 33 12.41 -5.12 16.41
CA GLU A 33 12.47 -3.78 17.01
C GLU A 33 13.49 -3.68 18.17
N LYS A 34 13.57 -4.71 19.02
CA LYS A 34 14.56 -4.76 20.11
C LYS A 34 15.98 -4.85 19.55
N ILE A 35 16.17 -5.62 18.47
CA ILE A 35 17.47 -5.71 17.78
C ILE A 35 17.86 -4.33 17.23
N ALA A 36 16.94 -3.65 16.54
CA ALA A 36 17.18 -2.30 16.02
C ALA A 36 17.52 -1.30 17.13
N SER A 37 16.80 -1.36 18.26
CA SER A 37 17.09 -0.52 19.43
C SER A 37 18.46 -0.80 20.03
N SER A 38 18.88 -2.07 20.11
CA SER A 38 20.21 -2.44 20.59
C SER A 38 21.31 -1.95 19.65
N ILE A 39 21.13 -2.07 18.33
CA ILE A 39 22.07 -1.53 17.34
C ILE A 39 22.22 -0.02 17.51
N HIS A 40 21.11 0.71 17.66
CA HIS A 40 21.15 2.15 17.93
C HIS A 40 21.93 2.47 19.21
N ASN A 41 21.65 1.75 20.30
CA ASN A 41 22.29 1.95 21.60
C ASN A 41 23.78 1.61 21.64
N LEU A 42 24.26 0.72 20.76
CA LEU A 42 25.67 0.37 20.62
C LEU A 42 26.40 1.26 19.60
N SER A 43 25.67 2.06 18.84
CA SER A 43 26.25 2.95 17.84
C SER A 43 26.75 4.27 18.46
N LEU A 44 27.55 5.01 17.69
CA LEU A 44 27.93 6.39 18.00
C LEU A 44 26.73 7.36 18.10
N ARG A 45 25.52 6.91 17.73
CA ARG A 45 24.28 7.70 17.75
C ARG A 45 23.38 7.38 18.96
N LYS A 46 23.83 6.62 19.96
CA LYS A 46 23.04 6.24 21.17
C LYS A 46 22.31 7.39 21.86
N GLY A 47 22.90 8.59 21.89
CA GLY A 47 22.29 9.79 22.50
C GLY A 47 21.43 10.63 21.54
N LYS A 48 21.18 10.14 20.33
CA LYS A 48 20.44 10.83 19.26
C LYS A 48 19.05 10.21 19.08
N PRO A 49 18.12 10.86 18.35
CA PRO A 49 16.78 10.32 18.17
C PRO A 49 16.77 8.91 17.56
N PHE A 50 15.98 8.01 18.13
CA PHE A 50 15.62 6.73 17.53
C PHE A 50 14.14 6.75 17.15
N ILE A 51 13.85 6.92 15.85
CA ILE A 51 12.48 7.03 15.36
C ILE A 51 12.08 5.72 14.69
N LYS A 52 10.89 5.23 15.02
CA LYS A 52 10.29 4.02 14.45
C LYS A 52 9.14 4.43 13.54
N LEU A 53 9.11 3.91 12.32
CA LEU A 53 8.01 4.06 11.39
C LEU A 53 7.47 2.69 11.01
N ASN A 54 6.23 2.43 11.41
CA ASN A 54 5.48 1.28 10.94
C ASN A 54 4.82 1.61 9.61
N CYS A 55 5.47 1.22 8.52
CA CYS A 55 4.98 1.49 7.16
C CYS A 55 3.73 0.68 6.82
N ALA A 56 3.47 -0.43 7.53
CA ALA A 56 2.29 -1.26 7.27
C ALA A 56 0.99 -0.63 7.79
N ALA A 57 1.08 0.21 8.83
CA ALA A 57 -0.05 0.88 9.44
C ALA A 57 -0.55 2.11 8.64
N LEU A 58 0.24 2.58 7.67
CA LEU A 58 -0.08 3.78 6.89
C LEU A 58 -0.54 3.40 5.46
N PRO A 59 -1.55 4.08 4.91
CA PRO A 59 -1.87 3.97 3.49
C PRO A 59 -0.76 4.56 2.65
N ALA A 60 -0.54 4.03 1.44
CA ALA A 60 0.55 4.44 0.55
C ALA A 60 0.56 5.95 0.26
N SER A 61 -0.62 6.56 0.17
CA SER A 61 -0.80 8.01 -0.03
C SER A 61 -0.30 8.88 1.12
N LEU A 62 -0.21 8.36 2.35
CA LEU A 62 0.25 9.11 3.53
C LEU A 62 1.71 8.81 3.90
N ILE A 63 2.29 7.72 3.39
CA ILE A 63 3.67 7.33 3.68
C ILE A 63 4.65 8.43 3.25
N GLU A 64 4.48 9.01 2.06
CA GLU A 64 5.36 10.09 1.57
C GLU A 64 5.29 11.33 2.46
N SER A 65 4.08 11.73 2.83
CA SER A 65 3.84 12.87 3.73
C SER A 65 4.43 12.65 5.14
N GLU A 66 4.39 11.43 5.68
CA GLU A 66 5.04 11.14 6.97
C GLU A 66 6.57 11.11 6.86
N LEU A 67 7.10 10.51 5.80
CA LEU A 67 8.55 10.40 5.59
C LEU A 67 9.20 11.77 5.35
N PHE A 68 8.64 12.54 4.42
CA PHE A 68 9.26 13.76 3.90
C PHE A 68 8.60 15.04 4.43
N GLY A 69 7.42 14.93 5.04
CA GLY A 69 6.64 16.10 5.40
C GLY A 69 5.89 16.70 4.23
N HIS A 70 5.15 17.77 4.50
CA HIS A 70 4.45 18.55 3.49
C HIS A 70 4.28 20.00 3.96
N GLU A 71 4.15 20.90 2.99
CA GLU A 71 3.70 22.27 3.22
C GLU A 71 2.17 22.35 3.28
N LYS A 72 1.65 23.36 3.96
CA LYS A 72 0.20 23.63 3.99
C LYS A 72 -0.34 23.79 2.57
N GLY A 73 -1.40 23.06 2.24
CA GLY A 73 -2.04 23.09 0.92
C GLY A 73 -1.40 22.19 -0.15
N ALA A 74 -0.45 21.32 0.20
CA ALA A 74 0.16 20.38 -0.76
C ALA A 74 -0.85 19.36 -1.37
N PHE A 75 -1.93 19.04 -0.64
CA PHE A 75 -3.02 18.18 -1.10
C PHE A 75 -4.34 18.52 -0.37
N THR A 76 -5.47 17.97 -0.85
CA THR A 76 -6.78 18.14 -0.21
C THR A 76 -6.77 17.50 1.19
N GLY A 77 -6.79 18.35 2.24
CA GLY A 77 -6.66 17.94 3.64
C GLY A 77 -5.34 18.34 4.32
N ALA A 78 -4.40 18.93 3.60
CA ALA A 78 -3.16 19.49 4.17
C ALA A 78 -3.39 20.83 4.87
N HIS A 79 -4.11 20.81 5.99
CA HIS A 79 -4.52 22.02 6.73
C HIS A 79 -3.34 22.78 7.36
N GLU A 80 -2.23 22.09 7.64
CA GLU A 80 -1.04 22.62 8.31
C GLU A 80 0.24 22.07 7.69
N LYS A 81 1.38 22.72 7.97
CA LYS A 81 2.70 22.22 7.60
C LYS A 81 3.11 21.10 8.55
N ARG A 82 3.73 20.04 8.02
CA ARG A 82 4.26 18.93 8.82
C ARG A 82 5.69 18.60 8.42
N THR A 83 6.60 18.56 9.38
CA THR A 83 7.99 18.14 9.18
C THR A 83 8.09 16.62 9.05
N GLY A 84 8.87 16.15 8.09
CA GLY A 84 9.07 14.73 7.82
C GLY A 84 9.84 13.99 8.92
N ILE A 85 9.64 12.68 8.98
CA ILE A 85 10.38 11.78 9.88
C ILE A 85 11.88 11.81 9.61
N PHE A 86 12.31 11.98 8.36
CA PHE A 86 13.74 12.08 8.04
C PHE A 86 14.41 13.27 8.73
N GLU A 87 13.75 14.42 8.77
CA GLU A 87 14.27 15.61 9.45
C GLU A 87 14.26 15.44 10.96
N ARG A 88 13.19 14.83 11.51
CA ARG A 88 13.11 14.53 12.95
C ARG A 88 14.16 13.52 13.41
N ALA A 89 14.54 12.60 12.52
CA ALA A 89 15.56 11.59 12.77
C ALA A 89 16.97 12.08 12.44
N ASP A 90 17.15 13.37 12.10
CA ASP A 90 18.45 13.92 11.76
C ASP A 90 19.47 13.65 12.87
N THR A 91 20.69 13.30 12.47
CA THR A 91 21.78 12.80 13.33
C THR A 91 21.52 11.51 14.12
N GLY A 92 20.30 10.95 14.05
CA GLY A 92 19.84 9.78 14.79
C GLY A 92 19.75 8.51 13.95
N THR A 93 18.77 7.65 14.28
CA THR A 93 18.52 6.38 13.59
C THR A 93 17.03 6.26 13.28
N LEU A 94 16.71 5.89 12.04
CA LEU A 94 15.36 5.60 11.59
C LEU A 94 15.20 4.08 11.42
N PHE A 95 14.22 3.49 12.11
CA PHE A 95 13.82 2.10 11.95
C PHE A 95 12.54 2.04 11.12
N LEU A 96 12.61 1.39 9.96
CA LEU A 96 11.48 1.20 9.05
C LEU A 96 10.97 -0.23 9.20
N GLU A 97 9.80 -0.40 9.79
CA GLU A 97 9.15 -1.69 9.88
C GLU A 97 8.18 -1.85 8.70
N GLN A 98 8.54 -2.75 7.79
CA GLN A 98 7.63 -3.28 6.79
C GLN A 98 7.09 -4.59 7.33
N GLN A 99 5.81 -4.64 7.70
CA GLN A 99 5.14 -5.92 7.65
C GLN A 99 4.96 -6.24 6.17
N LYS A 100 5.29 -7.48 5.78
CA LYS A 100 4.59 -8.04 4.63
C LYS A 100 3.12 -7.99 5.03
N LYS A 101 2.38 -6.98 4.55
CA LYS A 101 0.96 -7.22 4.29
C LYS A 101 0.98 -8.54 3.56
N LYS A 102 0.22 -9.52 4.03
CA LYS A 102 -0.18 -10.56 3.11
C LYS A 102 -0.80 -9.77 1.96
N HIS A 103 -0.02 -9.55 0.91
CA HIS A 103 -0.57 -9.65 -0.40
C HIS A 103 -1.18 -11.04 -0.34
N THR A 104 -2.45 -11.11 0.06
CA THR A 104 -3.34 -12.21 -0.29
C THR A 104 -3.65 -12.08 -1.78
N GLU A 105 -2.58 -11.83 -2.54
CA GLU A 105 -2.36 -11.59 -3.94
C GLU A 105 -0.84 -11.74 -4.12
N GLU A 106 -0.24 -12.81 -3.57
CA GLU A 106 0.49 -13.64 -4.51
C GLU A 106 -0.53 -13.90 -5.61
N SER A 107 -0.32 -13.29 -6.77
CA SER A 107 -0.99 -13.70 -7.99
C SER A 107 -0.56 -15.15 -8.22
N VAL A 108 -1.17 -16.09 -7.49
CA VAL A 108 -1.31 -17.46 -7.94
C VAL A 108 -1.76 -17.29 -9.38
N ILE A 109 -0.98 -17.78 -10.32
CA ILE A 109 -1.30 -17.65 -11.74
C ILE A 109 -2.62 -18.40 -11.92
N LYS A 110 -3.71 -17.63 -11.90
CA LYS A 110 -5.05 -18.13 -12.10
C LYS A 110 -5.18 -18.49 -13.56
N THR A 111 -5.80 -19.62 -13.81
CA THR A 111 -6.25 -19.97 -15.15
C THR A 111 -7.15 -18.87 -15.71
N ILE A 112 -7.24 -18.80 -17.04
CA ILE A 112 -8.16 -17.86 -17.71
C ILE A 112 -9.59 -18.02 -17.18
N ALA A 113 -10.00 -19.26 -16.88
CA ALA A 113 -11.32 -19.56 -16.34
C ALA A 113 -11.53 -19.01 -14.92
N GLU A 114 -10.52 -19.09 -14.05
CA GLU A 114 -10.59 -18.55 -12.68
C GLU A 114 -10.63 -17.02 -12.69
N ASN A 115 -9.81 -16.38 -13.54
CA ASN A 115 -9.85 -14.93 -13.71
C ASN A 115 -11.22 -14.47 -14.25
N GLU A 116 -11.76 -15.19 -15.25
CA GLU A 116 -13.09 -14.91 -15.77
C GLU A 116 -14.17 -15.08 -14.70
N ARG A 117 -14.07 -16.13 -13.88
CA ARG A 117 -15.01 -16.39 -12.77
C ARG A 117 -15.00 -15.25 -11.75
N ASP A 118 -13.82 -14.86 -11.28
CA ASP A 118 -13.67 -13.81 -10.27
C ASP A 118 -14.14 -12.46 -10.77
N TYR A 119 -13.85 -12.16 -12.04
CA TYR A 119 -14.31 -10.94 -12.68
C TYR A 119 -15.84 -10.90 -12.76
N ILE A 120 -16.48 -11.99 -13.21
CA ILE A 120 -17.95 -12.08 -13.27
C ILE A 120 -18.58 -11.94 -11.86
N ILE A 121 -18.02 -12.58 -10.83
CA ILE A 121 -18.49 -12.44 -9.45
C ILE A 121 -18.40 -10.98 -8.98
N THR A 122 -17.28 -10.31 -9.26
CA THR A 122 -17.05 -8.91 -8.89
C THR A 122 -18.11 -7.99 -9.50
N ILE A 123 -18.41 -8.16 -10.78
CA ILE A 123 -19.46 -7.38 -11.45
C ILE A 123 -20.84 -7.72 -10.90
N LEU A 124 -21.14 -8.99 -10.65
CA LEU A 124 -22.41 -9.40 -10.06
C LEU A 124 -22.62 -8.78 -8.66
N LYS A 125 -21.58 -8.74 -7.82
CA LYS A 125 -21.64 -8.06 -6.52
C LYS A 125 -21.91 -6.56 -6.66
N LYS A 126 -21.20 -5.89 -7.56
CA LYS A 126 -21.44 -4.46 -7.86
C LYS A 126 -22.87 -4.19 -8.34
N CYS A 127 -23.50 -5.17 -8.99
CA CYS A 127 -24.88 -5.08 -9.48
C CYS A 127 -25.93 -5.66 -8.51
N ASN A 128 -25.56 -5.99 -7.26
CA ASN A 128 -26.44 -6.67 -6.29
C ASN A 128 -27.12 -7.93 -6.87
N GLY A 129 -26.40 -8.69 -7.69
CA GLY A 129 -26.88 -9.92 -8.34
C GLY A 129 -27.84 -9.70 -9.51
N ARG A 130 -28.08 -8.46 -9.97
CA ARG A 130 -28.92 -8.20 -11.15
C ARG A 130 -28.20 -8.66 -12.42
N ILE A 131 -28.84 -9.59 -13.13
CA ILE A 131 -28.32 -10.15 -14.39
C ILE A 131 -28.84 -9.35 -15.61
N TRP A 132 -30.06 -8.80 -15.56
CA TRP A 132 -30.71 -8.13 -16.69
C TRP A 132 -31.15 -6.69 -16.38
N GLY A 133 -31.28 -5.89 -17.44
CA GLY A 133 -31.75 -4.50 -17.41
C GLY A 133 -30.61 -3.47 -17.43
N PRO A 134 -30.95 -2.18 -17.55
CA PRO A 134 -29.99 -1.07 -17.52
C PRO A 134 -29.15 -1.09 -16.23
N GLY A 135 -27.82 -1.03 -16.37
CA GLY A 135 -26.85 -1.10 -15.28
C GLY A 135 -26.68 -2.49 -14.66
N ALA A 136 -27.19 -3.54 -15.29
CA ALA A 136 -27.03 -4.92 -14.79
C ALA A 136 -25.73 -5.58 -15.28
N ALA A 137 -25.37 -6.70 -14.65
CA ALA A 137 -24.09 -7.35 -14.89
C ALA A 137 -23.87 -7.77 -16.36
N ALA A 138 -24.91 -8.21 -17.07
CA ALA A 138 -24.81 -8.58 -18.48
C ALA A 138 -24.45 -7.39 -19.38
N GLU A 139 -24.99 -6.21 -19.10
CA GLU A 139 -24.66 -4.99 -19.84
C GLU A 139 -23.24 -4.52 -19.56
N ILE A 140 -22.83 -4.51 -18.28
CA ILE A 140 -21.46 -4.11 -17.88
C ILE A 140 -20.41 -5.05 -18.47
N LEU A 141 -20.71 -6.34 -18.54
CA LEU A 141 -19.84 -7.34 -19.16
C LEU A 141 -19.92 -7.34 -20.69
N ASN A 142 -20.82 -6.55 -21.28
CA ASN A 142 -21.12 -6.52 -22.71
C ASN A 142 -21.44 -7.93 -23.26
N LEU A 143 -22.29 -8.67 -22.54
CA LEU A 143 -22.71 -10.02 -22.88
C LEU A 143 -24.23 -10.13 -22.93
N PRO A 144 -24.79 -10.96 -23.82
CA PRO A 144 -26.20 -11.34 -23.73
C PRO A 144 -26.51 -11.99 -22.35
N PRO A 145 -27.66 -11.71 -21.72
CA PRO A 145 -28.01 -12.31 -20.42
C PRO A 145 -28.03 -13.84 -20.43
N SER A 146 -28.40 -14.45 -21.57
CA SER A 146 -28.36 -15.90 -21.78
C SER A 146 -26.91 -16.44 -21.75
N THR A 147 -25.98 -15.72 -22.38
CA THR A 147 -24.55 -16.04 -22.39
C THR A 147 -23.95 -15.93 -20.99
N LEU A 148 -24.29 -14.88 -20.25
CA LEU A 148 -23.84 -14.72 -18.86
C LEU A 148 -24.33 -15.87 -17.98
N LYS A 149 -25.61 -16.28 -18.09
CA LYS A 149 -26.15 -17.44 -17.36
C LYS A 149 -25.42 -18.74 -17.72
N SER A 150 -25.12 -18.96 -18.98
CA SER A 150 -24.36 -20.12 -19.45
C SER A 150 -22.93 -20.14 -18.88
N LYS A 151 -22.23 -18.98 -18.91
CA LYS A 151 -20.90 -18.80 -18.30
C LYS A 151 -20.93 -19.02 -16.78
N MET A 152 -21.91 -18.46 -16.08
CA MET A 152 -22.08 -18.69 -14.64
C MET A 152 -22.24 -20.16 -14.30
N LYS A 153 -23.04 -20.91 -15.06
CA LYS A 153 -23.20 -22.36 -14.88
C LYS A 153 -21.90 -23.10 -15.16
N LYS A 154 -21.22 -22.81 -16.28
CA LYS A 154 -19.95 -23.46 -16.67
C LYS A 154 -18.83 -23.19 -15.66
N LEU A 155 -18.77 -21.97 -15.14
CA LEU A 155 -17.76 -21.55 -14.17
C LEU A 155 -18.16 -21.85 -12.73
N GLY A 156 -19.32 -22.49 -12.47
CA GLY A 156 -19.74 -22.88 -11.12
C GLY A 156 -20.11 -21.72 -10.18
N ILE A 157 -20.57 -20.59 -10.73
CA ILE A 157 -20.99 -19.40 -9.98
C ILE A 157 -22.42 -19.59 -9.47
N LYS A 158 -22.55 -19.87 -8.18
CA LYS A 158 -23.84 -19.95 -7.45
C LYS A 158 -24.25 -18.59 -6.87
N LYS A 159 -25.55 -18.46 -6.57
CA LYS A 159 -26.14 -17.26 -5.93
C LYS A 159 -25.56 -16.99 -4.53
N GLU A 160 -25.09 -18.03 -3.84
CA GLU A 160 -24.43 -17.96 -2.53
C GLU A 160 -23.15 -17.11 -2.55
N TYR A 161 -22.44 -17.04 -3.68
CA TYR A 161 -21.22 -16.23 -3.81
C TYR A 161 -21.49 -14.73 -4.06
N MET A 162 -22.77 -14.34 -4.11
CA MET A 162 -23.22 -12.97 -4.35
C MET A 162 -23.60 -12.24 -3.05
N GLN A 163 -23.37 -12.85 -1.88
CA GLN A 163 -23.45 -12.20 -0.57
C GLN A 163 -22.28 -11.24 -0.34
#